data_AF-A0A2E5WVR0-F1
#
_entry.id   AF-A0A2E5WVR0-F1
#
_cell.length_a   1.000
_cell.length_b   1.000
_cell.length_c   1.000
_cell.angle_alpha   90.00
_cell.angle_beta   90.00
_cell.angle_gamma   90.00
#
_symmetry.space_group_name_H-M   'P 1'
#
loop_
_entity.id
_entity.type
_entity.pdbx_description
1 polymer ?
#
loop_
_entity_poly.entity_id
_entity_poly.type
_entity_poly.pdbx_seq_one_letter_code
_entity_poly.pdbx_strand_id
1 'polypeptide(L)'
;MVETWLVDAMRSYNAESYSMRHAYAAQLHLPGPVFRELVVWALQSLPDEILVGLDVDPNRKHIGEVESTFEGQEHVSNLFGGQGYVIKEAHVVNRGDSYSVHHLPEEWTDDLFSGQRGSRAGRFTHWLHTHPNAPAIPSGADTDAAQETTGVDMILGLRFSPEGPLPWFDDVDGTRRSLGTEHAPKTKRSWFSRKELPVLGIAPTGHSIHDIQLIAFHKTGLGVNVLLIDESGYPYGWDELIQPTS
;
A
#
# COMPACT_ATOMS: atom_id res chain seq x y z
N MET A 1 -1.84 11.79 15.25
CA MET A 1 -3.30 11.84 15.02
C MET A 1 -3.54 11.70 13.54
N VAL A 2 -4.42 10.79 13.13
CA VAL A 2 -4.78 10.56 11.73
C VAL A 2 -5.99 11.42 11.36
N GLU A 3 -5.99 12.01 10.17
CA GLU A 3 -7.07 12.86 9.68
C GLU A 3 -8.37 12.07 9.49
N THR A 4 -9.53 12.69 9.78
CA THR A 4 -10.84 12.01 9.70
C THR A 4 -11.13 11.41 8.33
N TRP A 5 -10.83 12.13 7.25
CA TRP A 5 -11.04 11.62 5.88
C TRP A 5 -10.21 10.37 5.60
N LEU A 6 -9.00 10.30 6.17
CA LEU A 6 -8.12 9.15 6.01
C LEU A 6 -8.61 7.99 6.88
N VAL A 7 -9.14 8.26 8.07
CA VAL A 7 -9.81 7.24 8.90
C VAL A 7 -10.99 6.62 8.16
N ASP A 8 -11.85 7.42 7.52
CA ASP A 8 -12.99 6.92 6.73
C ASP A 8 -12.52 6.11 5.52
N ALA A 9 -11.45 6.55 4.85
CA ALA A 9 -10.86 5.82 3.74
C ALA A 9 -10.28 4.45 4.17
N MET A 10 -9.60 4.40 5.32
CA MET A 10 -9.07 3.16 5.90
C MET A 10 -10.18 2.22 6.36
N ARG A 11 -11.28 2.75 6.88
CA ARG A 11 -12.47 1.98 7.23
C ARG A 11 -13.06 1.27 6.01
N SER A 12 -13.32 2.02 4.94
CA SER A 12 -13.85 1.46 3.70
C SER A 12 -12.88 0.46 3.06
N TYR A 13 -11.57 0.74 3.10
CA TYR A 13 -10.55 -0.21 2.68
C TYR A 13 -10.63 -1.52 3.46
N ASN A 14 -10.71 -1.48 4.79
CA ASN A 14 -10.80 -2.69 5.62
C ASN A 14 -12.13 -3.45 5.43
N ALA A 15 -13.24 -2.77 5.14
CA ALA A 15 -14.50 -3.43 4.79
C ALA A 15 -14.33 -4.28 3.52
N GLU A 16 -13.59 -3.77 2.53
CA GLU A 16 -13.20 -4.54 1.36
C GLU A 16 -12.17 -5.64 1.69
N SER A 17 -11.18 -5.39 2.58
CA SER A 17 -10.27 -6.44 3.09
C SER A 17 -11.05 -7.61 3.63
N TYR A 18 -12.14 -7.34 4.35
CA TYR A 18 -12.97 -8.35 4.98
C TYR A 18 -13.77 -9.12 3.94
N SER A 19 -14.45 -8.42 3.02
CA SER A 19 -15.28 -9.08 2.00
C SER A 19 -14.45 -9.93 1.04
N MET A 20 -13.22 -9.50 0.73
CA MET A 20 -12.29 -10.16 -0.19
C MET A 20 -11.29 -11.08 0.51
N ARG A 21 -11.39 -11.29 1.83
CA ARG A 21 -10.38 -12.02 2.63
C ARG A 21 -9.99 -13.39 2.07
N HIS A 22 -10.94 -14.10 1.45
CA HIS A 22 -10.70 -15.42 0.87
C HIS A 22 -9.86 -15.40 -0.43
N ALA A 23 -9.64 -14.23 -1.04
CA ALA A 23 -8.76 -14.05 -2.19
C ALA A 23 -7.28 -13.87 -1.81
N TYR A 24 -6.96 -13.76 -0.52
CA TYR A 24 -5.61 -13.51 -0.04
C TYR A 24 -5.04 -14.73 0.68
N ALA A 25 -3.73 -14.96 0.49
CA ALA A 25 -3.03 -16.10 1.09
C ALA A 25 -2.50 -15.80 2.51
N ALA A 26 -2.34 -14.52 2.86
CA ALA A 26 -1.79 -14.10 4.15
C ALA A 26 -2.24 -12.67 4.47
N GLN A 27 -1.87 -12.17 5.65
CA GLN A 27 -2.24 -10.85 6.14
C GLN A 27 -1.03 -10.05 6.63
N LEU A 28 -1.08 -8.73 6.47
CA LEU A 28 -0.08 -7.77 6.92
C LEU A 28 -0.78 -6.62 7.65
N HIS A 29 -0.41 -6.35 8.91
CA HIS A 29 -1.06 -5.31 9.70
C HIS A 29 -0.22 -4.04 9.69
N LEU A 30 -0.76 -2.97 9.12
CA LEU A 30 -0.13 -1.67 8.96
C LEU A 30 -0.84 -0.63 9.84
N PRO A 31 -0.16 -0.03 10.84
CA PRO A 31 -0.77 1.01 11.66
C PRO A 31 -1.15 2.25 10.84
N GLY A 32 -2.33 2.80 11.10
CA GLY A 32 -2.84 4.01 10.45
C GLY A 32 -1.89 5.21 10.56
N PRO A 33 -1.20 5.46 11.69
CA PRO A 33 -0.17 6.50 11.76
C PRO A 33 0.98 6.29 10.77
N VAL A 34 1.45 5.05 10.58
CA VAL A 34 2.49 4.71 9.60
C VAL A 34 1.96 4.86 8.19
N PHE A 35 0.74 4.37 7.92
CA PHE A 35 0.10 4.54 6.61
C PHE A 35 -0.09 6.02 6.23
N ARG A 36 -0.47 6.85 7.20
CA ARG A 36 -0.54 8.30 7.01
C ARG A 36 0.81 8.88 6.60
N GLU A 37 1.90 8.49 7.25
CA GLU A 37 3.24 8.95 6.88
C GLU A 37 3.59 8.55 5.44
N LEU A 38 3.29 7.30 5.05
CA LEU A 38 3.47 6.82 3.67
C LEU A 38 2.71 7.68 2.66
N VAL A 39 1.43 7.97 2.92
CA VAL A 39 0.61 8.84 2.07
C VAL A 39 1.21 10.25 2.02
N VAL A 40 1.58 10.84 3.16
CA VAL A 40 2.16 12.19 3.21
C VAL A 40 3.47 12.26 2.41
N TRP A 41 4.37 11.31 2.59
CA TRP A 41 5.64 11.28 1.86
C TRP A 41 5.45 11.10 0.36
N ALA A 42 4.51 10.26 -0.04
CA ALA A 42 4.16 10.08 -1.45
C ALA A 42 3.62 11.39 -2.06
N LEU A 43 2.71 12.07 -1.36
CA LEU A 43 2.13 13.34 -1.78
C LEU A 43 3.15 14.50 -1.84
N GLN A 44 4.14 14.50 -0.93
CA GLN A 44 5.24 15.46 -0.91
C GLN A 44 6.28 15.19 -2.01
N SER A 45 6.39 13.94 -2.47
CA SER A 45 7.37 13.53 -3.47
C SER A 45 6.84 13.60 -4.90
N LEU A 46 5.55 13.86 -5.09
CA LEU A 46 4.97 14.04 -6.43
C LEU A 46 5.79 15.04 -7.27
N PRO A 47 6.07 14.72 -8.55
CA PRO A 47 5.56 13.59 -9.33
C PRO A 47 6.42 12.31 -9.26
N ASP A 48 7.45 12.27 -8.41
CA ASP A 48 8.39 11.15 -8.38
C ASP A 48 7.85 9.95 -7.58
N GLU A 49 8.41 8.78 -7.86
CA GLU A 49 8.23 7.58 -7.05
C GLU A 49 9.16 7.62 -5.83
N ILE A 50 8.72 7.05 -4.71
CA ILE A 50 9.57 6.77 -3.56
C ILE A 50 9.63 5.28 -3.28
N LEU A 51 10.77 4.81 -2.82
CA LEU A 51 10.96 3.48 -2.25
C LEU A 51 11.04 3.61 -0.72
N VAL A 52 10.25 2.82 -0.03
CA VAL A 52 10.14 2.82 1.43
C VAL A 52 10.42 1.43 1.97
N GLY A 53 11.34 1.36 2.93
CA GLY A 53 11.60 0.16 3.72
C GLY A 53 10.72 0.12 4.96
N LEU A 54 10.19 -1.06 5.30
CA LEU A 54 9.26 -1.27 6.40
C LEU A 54 9.71 -2.44 7.27
N ASP A 55 9.72 -2.22 8.59
CA ASP A 55 10.06 -3.26 9.58
C ASP A 55 8.92 -3.55 10.54
N VAL A 56 8.87 -4.80 10.99
CA VAL A 56 7.90 -5.27 11.98
C VAL A 56 8.40 -5.05 13.40
N ASP A 57 7.47 -4.91 14.35
CA ASP A 57 7.80 -4.98 15.77
C ASP A 57 7.80 -6.44 16.22
N PRO A 58 8.96 -7.04 16.55
CA PRO A 58 9.02 -8.43 17.01
C PRO A 58 8.34 -8.65 18.37
N ASN A 59 7.96 -7.59 19.07
CA ASN A 59 7.25 -7.66 20.35
C ASN A 59 5.75 -7.41 20.22
N ARG A 60 5.25 -7.03 19.03
CA ARG A 60 3.84 -6.74 18.79
C ARG A 60 3.27 -7.69 17.75
N LYS A 61 2.71 -8.80 18.24
CA LYS A 61 1.97 -9.76 17.42
C LYS A 61 0.63 -9.20 16.97
N HIS A 62 0.08 -9.79 15.92
CA HIS A 62 -1.31 -9.60 15.53
C HIS A 62 -2.25 -10.03 16.67
N ILE A 63 -3.40 -9.36 16.76
CA ILE A 63 -4.48 -9.79 17.66
C ILE A 63 -5.14 -11.03 17.03
N GLY A 64 -5.19 -12.13 17.79
CA GLY A 64 -5.69 -13.41 17.26
C GLY A 64 -7.13 -13.39 16.76
N GLU A 65 -8.03 -12.62 17.38
CA GLU A 65 -9.40 -12.47 16.89
C GLU A 65 -9.47 -11.69 15.57
N VAL A 66 -8.61 -10.70 15.36
CA VAL A 66 -8.51 -9.95 14.11
C VAL A 66 -7.96 -10.87 13.02
N GLU A 67 -6.85 -11.55 13.31
CA GLU A 67 -6.23 -12.50 12.38
C GLU A 67 -7.23 -13.57 11.92
N SER A 68 -7.94 -14.20 12.87
CA SER A 68 -8.96 -15.21 12.57
C SER A 68 -10.11 -14.67 11.71
N THR A 69 -10.51 -13.41 11.92
CA THR A 69 -11.64 -12.80 11.22
C THR A 69 -11.33 -12.47 9.76
N PHE A 70 -10.08 -12.11 9.48
CA PHE A 70 -9.60 -11.75 8.15
C PHE A 70 -8.84 -12.88 7.44
N GLU A 71 -8.83 -14.07 8.01
CA GLU A 71 -8.16 -15.23 7.42
C GLU A 71 -8.92 -15.74 6.18
N GLY A 72 -8.15 -15.98 5.11
CA GLY A 72 -8.64 -16.59 3.88
C GLY A 72 -8.73 -18.12 4.00
N GLN A 73 -9.52 -18.76 3.13
CA GLN A 73 -9.63 -20.24 3.12
C GLN A 73 -8.31 -20.92 2.72
N GLU A 74 -7.55 -20.29 1.84
CA GLU A 74 -6.25 -20.74 1.33
C GLU A 74 -5.09 -20.07 2.08
N HIS A 75 -5.25 -19.86 3.40
CA HIS A 75 -4.22 -19.23 4.22
C HIS A 75 -2.92 -20.05 4.22
N VAL A 76 -1.79 -19.36 4.05
CA VAL A 76 -0.45 -19.92 4.11
C VAL A 76 0.30 -19.33 5.29
N SER A 77 0.61 -20.16 6.28
CA SER A 77 1.44 -19.78 7.41
C SER A 77 2.92 -19.75 7.04
N ASN A 78 3.67 -18.80 7.60
CA ASN A 78 5.11 -18.60 7.31
C ASN A 78 5.42 -18.36 5.82
N LEU A 79 4.51 -17.71 5.10
CA LEU A 79 4.68 -17.34 3.70
C LEU A 79 5.83 -16.36 3.51
N PHE A 80 6.01 -15.42 4.43
CA PHE A 80 7.00 -14.34 4.32
C PHE A 80 7.60 -13.95 5.69
N GLY A 81 8.75 -13.28 5.67
CA GLY A 81 9.41 -12.78 6.89
C GLY A 81 8.57 -11.74 7.62
N GLY A 82 8.42 -11.86 8.94
CA GLY A 82 7.63 -10.93 9.75
C GLY A 82 6.11 -11.21 9.78
N GLN A 83 5.63 -12.27 9.14
CA GLN A 83 4.22 -12.68 9.22
C GLN A 83 3.78 -12.88 10.69
N GLY A 84 2.57 -12.39 11.02
CA GLY A 84 2.02 -12.42 12.37
C GLY A 84 2.49 -11.28 13.29
N TYR A 85 3.34 -10.36 12.80
CA TYR A 85 3.78 -9.17 13.53
C TYR A 85 3.32 -7.87 12.87
N VAL A 86 3.10 -6.85 13.68
CA VAL A 86 2.62 -5.53 13.23
C VAL A 86 3.79 -4.70 12.68
N ILE A 87 3.59 -3.99 11.57
CA ILE A 87 4.57 -3.01 11.07
C ILE A 87 4.78 -1.92 12.12
N LYS A 88 6.03 -1.57 12.39
CA LYS A 88 6.41 -0.58 13.40
C LYS A 88 6.78 0.76 12.80
N GLU A 89 7.65 0.74 11.81
CA GLU A 89 8.31 1.93 11.29
C GLU A 89 8.53 1.83 9.79
N ALA A 90 8.64 3.02 9.19
CA ALA A 90 8.84 3.21 7.76
C ALA A 90 10.01 4.17 7.53
N HIS A 91 10.82 3.89 6.53
CA HIS A 91 11.99 4.70 6.18
C HIS A 91 12.01 4.95 4.68
N VAL A 92 12.00 6.21 4.25
CA VAL A 92 12.22 6.55 2.83
C VAL A 92 13.67 6.19 2.48
N VAL A 93 13.83 5.28 1.53
CA VAL A 93 15.13 4.73 1.12
C VAL A 93 15.62 5.38 -0.17
N ASN A 94 14.72 5.61 -1.13
CA ASN A 94 15.08 6.23 -2.39
C ASN A 94 13.92 7.06 -2.97
N ARG A 95 14.25 7.93 -3.92
CA ARG A 95 13.30 8.72 -4.72
C ARG A 95 13.81 8.78 -6.16
N GLY A 96 12.93 8.50 -7.11
CA GLY A 96 13.29 8.48 -8.53
C GLY A 96 12.09 8.28 -9.43
N ASP A 97 12.35 8.03 -10.71
CA ASP A 97 11.33 7.59 -11.66
C ASP A 97 11.14 6.06 -11.59
N SER A 98 10.19 5.55 -12.37
CA SER A 98 9.88 4.11 -12.45
C SER A 98 11.06 3.22 -12.86
N TYR A 99 12.14 3.78 -13.40
CA TYR A 99 13.34 3.03 -13.79
C TYR A 99 14.40 3.01 -12.70
N SER A 100 14.50 4.08 -11.91
CA SER A 100 15.59 4.32 -10.97
C SER A 100 15.21 4.13 -9.50
N VAL A 101 13.91 4.19 -9.17
CA VAL A 101 13.45 4.12 -7.77
C VAL A 101 13.85 2.83 -7.07
N HIS A 102 14.01 1.74 -7.81
CA HIS A 102 14.44 0.43 -7.29
C HIS A 102 15.95 0.28 -7.15
N HIS A 103 16.76 1.26 -7.57
CA HIS A 103 18.20 1.24 -7.37
C HIS A 103 18.55 1.85 -6.01
N LEU A 104 19.28 1.12 -5.17
CA LEU A 104 19.81 1.70 -3.93
C LEU A 104 20.98 2.65 -4.23
N PRO A 105 21.17 3.72 -3.44
CA PRO A 105 22.32 4.63 -3.60
C PRO A 105 23.66 3.89 -3.58
N GLU A 106 24.60 4.27 -4.44
CA GLU A 106 25.93 3.61 -4.55
C GLU A 106 26.72 3.65 -3.23
N GLU A 107 26.55 4.71 -2.43
CA GLU A 107 27.17 4.82 -1.10
C GLU A 107 26.66 3.76 -0.10
N TRP A 108 25.52 3.12 -0.37
CA TRP A 108 25.03 1.95 0.39
C TRP A 108 25.55 0.64 -0.20
N THR A 109 26.00 0.61 -1.46
CA THR A 109 26.59 -0.57 -2.10
C THR A 109 28.10 -0.67 -1.93
N ASP A 110 28.81 0.45 -1.77
CA ASP A 110 30.26 0.50 -1.98
C ASP A 110 31.14 0.18 -0.76
N ASP A 111 30.68 0.37 0.47
CA ASP A 111 31.53 0.15 1.67
C ASP A 111 31.08 -1.00 2.60
N LEU A 112 30.01 -1.73 2.28
CA LEU A 112 29.48 -2.79 3.16
C LEU A 112 29.08 -4.12 2.49
N PHE A 113 29.04 -4.24 1.15
CA PHE A 113 28.44 -5.41 0.49
C PHE A 113 29.21 -5.92 -0.74
N SER A 114 30.10 -6.89 -0.52
CA SER A 114 30.65 -7.73 -1.58
C SER A 114 29.56 -8.63 -2.21
N GLY A 115 29.19 -8.36 -3.47
CA GLY A 115 28.93 -9.34 -4.55
C GLY A 115 27.89 -10.47 -4.40
N GLN A 116 27.07 -10.53 -3.35
CA GLN A 116 26.15 -11.67 -3.12
C GLN A 116 24.65 -11.33 -2.98
N ARG A 117 24.23 -10.07 -3.06
CA ARG A 117 22.83 -9.70 -2.78
C ARG A 117 22.37 -8.63 -3.76
N GLY A 118 21.24 -8.85 -4.45
CA GLY A 118 20.73 -8.00 -5.53
C GLY A 118 20.35 -6.57 -5.11
N SER A 119 19.68 -5.85 -6.00
CA SER A 119 19.51 -4.37 -5.94
C SER A 119 18.84 -3.82 -4.69
N ARG A 120 18.18 -4.64 -3.83
CA ARG A 120 17.45 -4.22 -2.62
C ARG A 120 17.97 -4.80 -1.29
N ALA A 121 19.13 -5.47 -1.28
CA ALA A 121 19.67 -6.29 -0.18
C ALA A 121 19.25 -5.97 1.29
N GLY A 122 18.14 -6.57 1.74
CA GLY A 122 18.02 -7.29 3.01
C GLY A 122 18.06 -6.56 4.35
N ARG A 123 17.83 -5.24 4.42
CA ARG A 123 17.74 -4.54 5.72
C ARG A 123 16.32 -4.50 6.28
N PHE A 124 15.35 -4.16 5.43
CA PHE A 124 13.96 -4.07 5.81
C PHE A 124 13.22 -5.37 5.52
N THR A 125 12.25 -5.67 6.37
CA THR A 125 11.41 -6.86 6.25
C THR A 125 10.49 -6.77 5.03
N HIS A 126 9.81 -5.65 4.85
CA HIS A 126 8.89 -5.39 3.73
C HIS A 126 9.31 -4.14 2.96
N TRP A 127 8.78 -4.01 1.76
CA TRP A 127 9.02 -2.86 0.89
C TRP A 127 7.70 -2.28 0.40
N LEU A 128 7.70 -0.97 0.16
CA LEU A 128 6.63 -0.26 -0.50
C LEU A 128 7.24 0.70 -1.52
N HIS A 129 6.65 0.79 -2.70
CA HIS A 129 6.91 1.88 -3.63
C HIS A 129 5.61 2.54 -4.08
N THR A 130 5.73 3.74 -4.63
CA THR A 130 4.57 4.55 -5.03
C THR A 130 4.47 4.65 -6.54
N HIS A 131 3.24 4.55 -7.06
CA HIS A 131 2.92 4.78 -8.48
C HIS A 131 2.19 6.12 -8.63
N PRO A 132 2.91 7.24 -8.88
CA PRO A 132 2.32 8.54 -9.10
C PRO A 132 1.61 8.59 -10.46
N ASN A 133 0.34 8.97 -10.43
CA ASN A 133 -0.58 8.98 -11.57
C ASN A 133 -0.69 7.63 -12.30
N ALA A 134 -0.49 6.53 -11.57
CA ALA A 134 -0.62 5.16 -12.07
C ALA A 134 -1.34 4.26 -11.05
N PRO A 135 -2.04 3.21 -11.51
CA PRO A 135 -2.71 2.28 -10.62
C PRO A 135 -1.69 1.46 -9.82
N ALA A 136 -2.14 0.97 -8.66
CA ALA A 136 -1.36 0.05 -7.84
C ALA A 136 -1.38 -1.35 -8.47
N ILE A 137 -0.60 -1.56 -9.52
CA ILE A 137 -0.48 -2.81 -10.27
C ILE A 137 1.01 -3.04 -10.53
N PRO A 138 1.56 -4.24 -10.25
CA PRO A 138 2.97 -4.51 -10.45
C PRO A 138 3.34 -4.50 -11.93
N SER A 139 4.40 -3.77 -12.26
CA SER A 139 5.13 -3.82 -13.51
C SER A 139 6.07 -5.05 -13.54
N GLY A 140 6.69 -5.28 -14.71
CA GLY A 140 7.74 -6.29 -14.82
C GLY A 140 8.94 -5.99 -13.91
N ALA A 141 9.34 -4.73 -13.82
CA ALA A 141 10.45 -4.30 -12.96
C ALA A 141 10.10 -4.48 -11.47
N ASP A 142 8.84 -4.23 -11.09
CA ASP A 142 8.37 -4.42 -9.71
C ASP A 142 8.40 -5.91 -9.35
N THR A 143 8.01 -6.77 -10.29
CA THR A 143 8.02 -8.24 -10.13
C THR A 143 9.44 -8.77 -9.97
N ASP A 144 10.37 -8.28 -10.78
CA ASP A 144 11.79 -8.63 -10.70
C ASP A 144 12.38 -8.17 -9.36
N ALA A 145 12.12 -6.93 -8.98
CA ALA A 145 12.63 -6.35 -7.75
C ALA A 145 12.02 -7.00 -6.48
N ALA A 146 10.78 -7.48 -6.55
CA ALA A 146 10.15 -8.25 -5.49
C ALA A 146 10.82 -9.62 -5.25
N GLN A 147 11.57 -10.17 -6.21
CA GLN A 147 12.29 -11.44 -5.99
C GLN A 147 13.37 -11.34 -4.91
N GLU A 148 13.86 -10.12 -4.68
CA GLU A 148 14.93 -9.82 -3.72
C GLU A 148 14.41 -9.59 -2.28
N THR A 149 13.09 -9.52 -2.06
CA THR A 149 12.51 -9.40 -0.71
C THR A 149 12.25 -10.76 -0.07
N THR A 150 12.45 -10.83 1.25
CA THR A 150 12.05 -11.98 2.09
C THR A 150 10.66 -11.78 2.70
N GLY A 151 10.16 -10.55 2.72
CA GLY A 151 8.83 -10.20 3.21
C GLY A 151 7.83 -10.01 2.07
N VAL A 152 7.22 -8.82 2.03
CA VAL A 152 6.12 -8.47 1.13
C VAL A 152 6.51 -7.21 0.38
N ASP A 153 6.12 -7.14 -0.89
CA ASP A 153 6.22 -5.91 -1.68
C ASP A 153 4.83 -5.26 -1.79
N MET A 154 4.80 -3.93 -1.72
CA MET A 154 3.58 -3.14 -1.68
C MET A 154 3.65 -2.01 -2.70
N ILE A 155 2.49 -1.69 -3.27
CA ILE A 155 2.35 -0.61 -4.24
C ILE A 155 1.29 0.36 -3.74
N LEU A 156 1.68 1.62 -3.61
CA LEU A 156 0.79 2.74 -3.30
C LEU A 156 0.54 3.56 -4.57
N GLY A 157 -0.57 3.30 -5.25
CA GLY A 157 -1.00 4.04 -6.43
C GLY A 157 -1.69 5.35 -6.06
N LEU A 158 -1.39 6.43 -6.76
CA LEU A 158 -1.97 7.75 -6.50
C LEU A 158 -2.52 8.35 -7.79
N ARG A 159 -3.81 8.71 -7.81
CA ARG A 159 -4.40 9.49 -8.90
C ARG A 159 -4.49 10.95 -8.49
N PHE A 160 -3.90 11.86 -9.27
CA PHE A 160 -3.90 13.28 -8.94
C PHE A 160 -3.97 14.20 -10.16
N SER A 161 -4.33 15.47 -9.95
CA SER A 161 -4.27 16.54 -10.95
C SER A 161 -3.61 17.82 -10.41
N PRO A 162 -2.98 18.68 -11.23
CA PRO A 162 -2.71 18.47 -12.65
C PRO A 162 -1.86 17.22 -12.87
N GLU A 163 -2.18 16.47 -13.92
CA GLU A 163 -1.44 15.25 -14.25
C GLU A 163 -0.01 15.63 -14.62
N GLY A 164 0.95 14.78 -14.24
CA GLY A 164 2.32 14.85 -14.74
C GLY A 164 2.37 14.57 -16.25
N PRO A 165 3.58 14.44 -16.84
CA PRO A 165 3.73 14.18 -18.27
C PRO A 165 3.07 12.86 -18.73
N LEU A 166 2.80 11.93 -17.82
CA LEU A 166 2.13 10.66 -18.09
C LEU A 166 0.67 10.73 -17.60
N PRO A 167 -0.32 10.44 -18.46
CA PRO A 167 -1.73 10.40 -18.07
C PRO A 167 -2.02 9.16 -17.20
N TRP A 168 -3.14 9.20 -16.48
CA TRP A 168 -3.59 8.03 -15.72
C TRP A 168 -3.84 6.82 -16.64
N PHE A 169 -3.20 5.69 -16.34
CA PHE A 169 -3.34 4.46 -17.11
C PHE A 169 -4.61 3.68 -16.70
N ASP A 170 -5.67 3.76 -17.53
CA ASP A 170 -6.97 3.11 -17.29
C ASP A 170 -7.01 1.63 -17.77
N ASP A 171 -6.19 1.22 -18.76
CA ASP A 171 -6.21 -0.12 -19.40
C ASP A 171 -5.05 -1.01 -18.94
N VAL A 172 -5.11 -1.50 -17.70
CA VAL A 172 -4.14 -2.46 -17.17
C VAL A 172 -4.88 -3.59 -16.46
N ASP A 173 -4.59 -4.83 -16.87
CA ASP A 173 -5.07 -6.05 -16.22
C ASP A 173 -4.42 -6.18 -14.83
N GLY A 174 -5.24 -6.42 -13.80
CA GLY A 174 -4.78 -6.58 -12.42
C GLY A 174 -5.84 -6.21 -11.38
N THR A 175 -5.71 -6.72 -10.16
CA THR A 175 -6.61 -6.41 -9.05
C THR A 175 -6.29 -5.02 -8.51
N ARG A 176 -7.18 -4.04 -8.74
CA ARG A 176 -7.08 -2.70 -8.17
C ARG A 176 -7.78 -2.64 -6.84
N ARG A 177 -7.24 -1.85 -5.91
CA ARG A 177 -7.81 -1.72 -4.58
C ARG A 177 -7.75 -0.29 -4.07
N SER A 178 -8.84 0.45 -4.26
CA SER A 178 -8.95 1.88 -3.97
C SER A 178 -9.37 2.17 -2.53
N LEU A 179 -8.85 3.26 -1.99
CA LEU A 179 -9.27 3.86 -0.74
C LEU A 179 -10.26 5.00 -1.05
N GLY A 180 -11.52 4.82 -0.66
CA GLY A 180 -12.46 5.94 -0.54
C GLY A 180 -13.27 6.35 -1.78
N THR A 181 -13.26 5.60 -2.88
CA THR A 181 -14.10 5.91 -4.05
C THR A 181 -15.60 5.62 -3.83
N GLU A 182 -15.98 4.93 -2.75
CA GLU A 182 -17.39 4.70 -2.38
C GLU A 182 -18.09 5.97 -1.86
N HIS A 183 -17.34 6.94 -1.33
CA HIS A 183 -17.89 8.20 -0.79
C HIS A 183 -17.84 9.36 -1.79
N ALA A 184 -17.24 9.14 -2.97
CA ALA A 184 -17.33 10.09 -4.06
C ALA A 184 -18.78 10.18 -4.57
N PRO A 185 -19.35 11.39 -4.75
CA PRO A 185 -20.68 11.52 -5.31
C PRO A 185 -20.73 10.85 -6.69
N LYS A 186 -21.61 9.84 -6.83
CA LYS A 186 -21.91 9.17 -8.10
C LYS A 186 -22.62 10.16 -9.02
N THR A 187 -21.88 11.07 -9.66
CA THR A 187 -22.43 11.95 -10.69
C THR A 187 -22.79 11.13 -11.92
N LYS A 188 -24.00 11.34 -12.46
CA LYS A 188 -24.50 10.65 -13.65
C LYS A 188 -23.53 10.89 -14.80
N ARG A 189 -22.93 9.81 -15.32
CA ARG A 189 -21.97 9.81 -16.44
C ARG A 189 -22.61 10.48 -17.67
N SER A 190 -22.16 11.70 -17.98
CA SER A 190 -22.45 12.38 -19.25
C SER A 190 -21.23 12.28 -20.16
N TRP A 191 -21.45 11.83 -21.40
CA TRP A 191 -20.41 11.68 -22.44
C TRP A 191 -19.73 12.98 -22.90
N PHE A 192 -20.18 14.14 -22.40
CA PHE A 192 -19.67 15.44 -22.84
C PHE A 192 -19.00 16.29 -21.74
N SER A 193 -18.91 15.81 -20.49
CA SER A 193 -18.13 16.51 -19.44
C SER A 193 -16.73 15.92 -19.36
N ARG A 194 -15.69 16.76 -19.55
CA ARG A 194 -14.33 16.48 -19.04
C ARG A 194 -14.49 15.94 -17.62
N LYS A 195 -14.03 14.71 -17.37
CA LYS A 195 -14.16 13.97 -16.10
C LYS A 195 -13.68 14.85 -14.93
N GLU A 196 -14.58 15.56 -14.25
CA GLU A 196 -14.28 16.10 -12.93
C GLU A 196 -14.29 14.91 -11.97
N LEU A 197 -13.10 14.37 -11.71
CA LEU A 197 -12.91 13.32 -10.73
C LEU A 197 -13.18 13.90 -9.33
N PRO A 198 -13.82 13.14 -8.44
CA PRO A 198 -13.98 13.54 -7.04
C PRO A 198 -12.61 13.89 -6.44
N VAL A 199 -12.54 14.94 -5.63
CA VAL A 199 -11.31 15.34 -4.93
C VAL A 199 -11.40 14.84 -3.49
N LEU A 200 -10.54 13.88 -3.15
CA LEU A 200 -10.36 13.36 -1.79
C LEU A 200 -9.65 14.38 -0.89
N GLY A 201 -8.74 15.17 -1.47
CA GLY A 201 -7.99 16.21 -0.75
C GLY A 201 -6.99 16.94 -1.65
N ILE A 202 -6.22 17.85 -1.07
CA ILE A 202 -5.15 18.60 -1.76
C ILE A 202 -3.81 18.27 -1.08
N ALA A 203 -2.82 17.85 -1.87
CA ALA A 203 -1.46 17.60 -1.42
C ALA A 203 -0.72 18.90 -1.05
N PRO A 204 0.31 18.85 -0.18
CA PRO A 204 1.15 20.02 0.12
C PRO A 204 1.81 20.63 -1.12
N THR A 205 2.02 19.83 -2.16
CA THR A 205 2.55 20.23 -3.47
C THR A 205 1.53 20.98 -4.34
N GLY A 206 0.27 21.09 -3.91
CA GLY A 206 -0.82 21.75 -4.62
C GLY A 206 -1.66 20.83 -5.52
N HIS A 207 -1.32 19.55 -5.63
CA HIS A 207 -2.06 18.58 -6.44
C HIS A 207 -3.40 18.19 -5.79
N SER A 208 -4.47 18.10 -6.57
CA SER A 208 -5.74 17.51 -6.17
C SER A 208 -5.65 15.99 -6.23
N ILE A 209 -6.02 15.30 -5.15
CA ILE A 209 -5.95 13.85 -5.03
C ILE A 209 -7.32 13.26 -5.31
N HIS A 210 -7.38 12.27 -6.19
CA HIS A 210 -8.62 11.69 -6.71
C HIS A 210 -8.82 10.23 -6.30
N ASP A 211 -7.73 9.50 -6.11
CA ASP A 211 -7.75 8.11 -5.69
C ASP A 211 -6.41 7.74 -5.02
N ILE A 212 -6.46 6.86 -4.04
CA ILE A 212 -5.29 6.26 -3.39
C ILE A 212 -5.53 4.76 -3.44
N GLN A 213 -4.58 3.97 -3.93
CA GLN A 213 -4.71 2.52 -4.05
C GLN A 213 -3.59 1.82 -3.30
N LEU A 214 -3.89 0.71 -2.62
CA LEU A 214 -2.89 -0.07 -1.90
C LEU A 214 -3.08 -1.56 -2.16
N ILE A 215 -2.04 -2.18 -2.71
CA ILE A 215 -1.94 -3.64 -2.83
C ILE A 215 -0.65 -4.15 -2.21
N ALA A 216 -0.63 -5.44 -1.88
CA ALA A 216 0.53 -6.13 -1.35
C ALA A 216 0.61 -7.55 -1.92
N PHE A 217 1.82 -8.01 -2.21
CA PHE A 217 2.04 -9.34 -2.77
C PHE A 217 3.37 -9.94 -2.31
N HIS A 218 3.40 -11.26 -2.21
CA HIS A 218 4.62 -12.04 -2.02
C HIS A 218 5.27 -12.33 -3.38
N LYS A 219 6.58 -12.54 -3.42
CA LYS A 219 7.34 -12.82 -4.65
C LYS A 219 6.87 -14.03 -5.47
N THR A 220 6.08 -14.92 -4.87
CA THR A 220 5.41 -16.03 -5.57
C THR A 220 4.17 -15.59 -6.36
N GLY A 221 3.81 -14.31 -6.33
CA GLY A 221 2.61 -13.75 -6.96
C GLY A 221 1.34 -13.87 -6.11
N LEU A 222 1.43 -14.38 -4.89
CA LEU A 222 0.27 -14.48 -4.00
C LEU A 222 -0.06 -13.12 -3.38
N GLY A 223 -1.34 -12.74 -3.44
CA GLY A 223 -1.83 -11.54 -2.79
C GLY A 223 -1.78 -11.63 -1.26
N VAL A 224 -1.37 -10.54 -0.62
CA VAL A 224 -1.34 -10.39 0.84
C VAL A 224 -2.37 -9.33 1.24
N ASN A 225 -3.25 -9.66 2.18
CA ASN A 225 -4.28 -8.75 2.66
C ASN A 225 -3.64 -7.72 3.61
N VAL A 226 -3.62 -6.44 3.25
CA VAL A 226 -3.21 -5.40 4.18
C VAL A 226 -4.40 -5.00 5.05
N LEU A 227 -4.21 -4.99 6.37
CA LEU A 227 -5.17 -4.45 7.32
C LEU A 227 -4.64 -3.14 7.88
N LEU A 228 -5.42 -2.08 7.78
CA LEU A 228 -5.10 -0.77 8.32
C LEU A 228 -5.62 -0.72 9.76
N ILE A 229 -4.73 -0.74 10.74
CA ILE A 229 -5.09 -0.90 12.16
C ILE A 229 -4.86 0.36 12.98
N ASP A 230 -5.60 0.51 14.06
CA ASP A 230 -5.37 1.53 15.06
C ASP A 230 -4.20 1.18 16.00
N GLU A 231 -3.94 2.06 16.97
CA GLU A 231 -2.88 1.86 17.98
C GLU A 231 -3.18 0.67 18.91
N SER A 232 -4.46 0.29 19.07
CA SER A 232 -4.86 -0.86 19.87
C SER A 232 -4.67 -2.18 19.13
N GLY A 233 -4.49 -2.14 17.81
CA GLY A 233 -4.30 -3.33 16.96
C GLY A 233 -5.55 -3.78 16.21
N TYR A 234 -6.64 -3.02 16.30
CA TYR A 234 -7.91 -3.33 15.64
C TYR A 234 -8.02 -2.61 14.30
N PRO A 235 -8.61 -3.24 13.27
CA PRO A 235 -8.85 -2.58 11.99
C PRO A 235 -9.74 -1.34 12.17
N TYR A 236 -9.45 -0.25 11.48
CA TYR A 236 -10.42 0.85 11.36
C TYR A 236 -11.75 0.28 10.82
N GLY A 237 -12.85 0.56 11.53
CA GLY A 237 -14.17 -0.02 11.22
C GLY A 237 -14.49 -1.35 11.90
N TRP A 238 -13.64 -1.84 12.80
CA TRP A 238 -13.81 -3.16 13.44
C TRP A 238 -15.21 -3.39 14.02
N ASP A 239 -15.73 -2.45 14.81
CA ASP A 239 -17.05 -2.58 15.44
C ASP A 239 -18.20 -2.77 14.45
N GLU A 240 -18.09 -2.23 13.24
CA GLU A 240 -19.09 -2.36 12.18
C GLU A 240 -19.03 -3.74 11.52
N LEU A 241 -17.85 -4.38 11.51
CA LEU A 241 -17.64 -5.70 10.91
C LEU A 241 -18.12 -6.83 11.82
N ILE A 242 -18.00 -6.66 13.14
CA ILE A 242 -18.32 -7.71 14.12
C ILE A 242 -19.73 -7.59 14.71
N GLN A 243 -20.47 -6.54 14.39
CA GLN A 243 -21.86 -6.44 14.79
C GLN A 243 -22.71 -7.47 14.03
N PRO A 244 -23.52 -8.28 14.72
CA PRO A 244 -24.46 -9.16 14.05
C PRO A 244 -25.44 -8.30 13.25
N THR A 245 -25.54 -8.56 11.95
CA THR A 245 -26.63 -8.03 11.13
C THR A 245 -27.95 -8.42 11.79
N SER A 246 -28.63 -7.43 12.36
CA SER A 246 -29.92 -7.60 13.04
C SER A 246 -31.04 -7.95 12.06
#